data_AF-F0GF31-F1
#
_entry.id   AF-F0GF31-F1
#
_cell.length_a   1.000
_cell.length_b   1.000
_cell.length_c   1.000
_cell.angle_alpha   90.00
_cell.angle_beta   90.00
_cell.angle_gamma   90.00
#
_symmetry.space_group_name_H-M   'P 1'
#
loop_
_entity.id
_entity.type
_entity.pdbx_description
1 polymer ?
#
loop_
_entity_poly.entity_id
_entity_poly.type
_entity_poly.pdbx_seq_one_letter_code
_entity_poly.pdbx_strand_id
1 'polypeptide(L)'
;GRAESSLGTLADVNLNAAVSKEACPLNLAPTASTTAALALGDALAVAVLDARGFGSDDFARSHPGGALGRRLLTYVRDVMRSGDDVPSVGLDATLSDALFQITAKRLRMT
;
A
#
# COMPACT_ATOMS: atom_id res chain seq x y z
N GLY A 1 3.73 27.50 -10.35
CA GLY A 1 4.09 27.82 -11.75
C GLY A 1 4.38 29.31 -11.93
N ARG A 2 3.41 30.19 -11.70
CA ARG A 2 3.60 31.65 -11.84
C ARG A 2 3.16 32.34 -10.56
N ALA A 3 4.11 32.90 -9.82
CA ALA A 3 3.86 33.50 -8.52
C ALA A 3 2.90 34.70 -8.59
N GLU A 4 3.00 35.48 -9.66
CA GLU A 4 2.20 36.70 -9.88
C GLU A 4 0.86 36.45 -10.59
N SER A 5 0.48 35.20 -10.82
CA SER A 5 -0.86 34.91 -11.35
C SER A 5 -1.95 35.29 -10.33
N SER A 6 -3.17 35.55 -10.78
CA SER A 6 -4.29 35.86 -9.87
C SER A 6 -4.48 34.81 -8.77
N LEU A 7 -4.25 33.53 -9.07
CA LEU A 7 -4.29 32.46 -8.07
C LEU A 7 -3.12 32.57 -7.07
N GLY A 8 -1.93 32.91 -7.56
CA GLY A 8 -0.73 33.05 -6.73
C GLY A 8 -0.77 34.25 -5.80
N THR A 9 -1.40 35.36 -6.22
CA THR A 9 -1.56 36.57 -5.39
C THR A 9 -2.67 36.43 -4.36
N LEU A 10 -3.66 35.56 -4.58
CA LEU A 10 -4.76 35.28 -3.66
C LEU A 10 -4.46 34.13 -2.67
N ALA A 11 -3.37 33.38 -2.87
CA ALA A 11 -3.01 32.25 -2.00
C ALA A 11 -2.16 32.70 -0.81
N ASP A 12 -2.43 32.16 0.38
CA ASP A 12 -1.61 32.41 1.58
C ASP A 12 -0.18 31.86 1.43
N VAL A 13 -0.05 30.73 0.73
CA VAL A 13 1.22 30.06 0.47
C VAL A 13 1.25 29.58 -0.98
N ASN A 14 2.34 29.90 -1.67
CA ASN A 14 2.54 29.48 -3.06
C ASN A 14 3.72 28.51 -3.18
N LEU A 15 3.41 27.24 -3.40
CA LEU A 15 4.41 26.21 -3.68
C LEU A 15 4.74 26.22 -5.17
N ASN A 16 5.79 26.97 -5.54
CA ASN A 16 6.10 27.21 -6.93
C ASN A 16 6.87 26.04 -7.59
N ALA A 17 6.16 25.09 -8.19
CA ALA A 17 6.73 24.05 -9.06
C ALA A 17 6.76 24.45 -10.55
N ALA A 18 7.32 25.62 -10.87
CA ALA A 18 7.52 26.00 -12.27
C ALA A 18 8.60 25.12 -12.91
N VAL A 19 8.38 24.69 -14.15
CA VAL A 19 9.40 24.02 -14.97
C VAL A 19 9.91 24.99 -16.02
N SER A 20 11.21 24.97 -16.29
CA SER A 20 11.84 25.86 -17.27
C SER A 20 11.51 25.47 -18.71
N LYS A 21 11.23 24.19 -18.96
CA LYS A 21 10.96 23.64 -20.30
C LYS A 21 10.16 22.34 -20.21
N GLU A 22 9.24 22.15 -21.15
CA GLU A 22 8.58 20.86 -21.37
C GLU A 22 9.45 19.92 -22.20
N ALA A 23 9.30 18.61 -21.98
CA ALA A 23 9.93 17.61 -22.82
C ALA A 23 9.29 17.54 -24.21
N CYS A 24 8.00 17.89 -24.33
CA CYS A 24 7.31 17.97 -25.62
C CYS A 24 7.93 19.08 -26.50
N PRO A 25 8.48 18.77 -27.69
CA PRO A 25 9.12 19.78 -28.54
C PRO A 25 8.16 20.88 -29.05
N LEU A 26 6.87 20.54 -29.19
CA LEU A 26 5.82 21.47 -29.61
C LEU A 26 5.19 22.23 -28.44
N ASN A 27 5.56 21.90 -27.20
CA ASN A 27 5.02 22.49 -25.98
C ASN A 27 3.47 22.38 -25.85
N LEU A 28 2.87 21.41 -26.54
CA LEU A 28 1.41 21.19 -26.56
C LEU A 28 0.93 20.27 -25.44
N ALA A 29 1.75 19.29 -25.07
CA ALA A 29 1.43 18.31 -24.05
C ALA A 29 2.25 18.58 -22.77
N PRO A 30 1.60 18.62 -21.60
CA PRO A 30 2.32 18.76 -20.35
C PRO A 30 3.06 17.45 -20.03
N THR A 31 4.34 17.57 -19.68
CA THR A 31 5.24 16.43 -19.45
C THR A 31 6.06 16.63 -18.18
N ALA A 32 6.95 17.63 -18.19
CA ALA A 32 7.73 18.02 -17.04
C ALA A 32 6.84 18.66 -15.97
N SER A 33 5.89 19.52 -16.38
CA SER A 33 4.97 20.18 -15.45
C SER A 33 4.04 19.21 -14.73
N THR A 34 3.49 18.20 -15.42
CA THR A 34 2.65 17.17 -14.80
C THR A 34 3.46 16.29 -13.84
N THR A 35 4.69 15.95 -14.20
CA THR A 35 5.60 15.21 -13.31
C THR A 35 5.95 16.02 -12.07
N ALA A 36 6.27 17.31 -12.24
CA ALA A 36 6.55 18.21 -11.12
C ALA A 36 5.34 18.40 -10.20
N ALA A 37 4.13 18.50 -10.76
CA ALA A 37 2.90 18.59 -9.98
C ALA A 37 2.63 17.29 -9.20
N LEU A 38 2.84 16.11 -9.81
CA LEU A 38 2.69 14.82 -9.14
C LEU A 38 3.66 14.70 -7.96
N ALA A 39 4.95 14.97 -8.20
CA ALA A 39 5.97 14.91 -7.15
C ALA A 39 5.72 15.91 -6.01
N LEU A 40 5.27 17.13 -6.33
CA LEU A 40 4.90 18.12 -5.32
C LEU A 40 3.68 17.66 -4.50
N GLY A 41 2.69 17.06 -5.16
CA GLY A 41 1.51 16.50 -4.50
C GLY A 41 1.88 15.38 -3.52
N ASP A 42 2.72 14.43 -3.94
CA ASP A 42 3.21 13.35 -3.09
C ASP A 42 4.01 13.88 -1.90
N ALA A 43 4.93 14.83 -2.15
CA ALA A 43 5.72 15.44 -1.09
C ALA A 43 4.84 16.15 -0.05
N LEU A 44 3.81 16.87 -0.49
CA LEU A 44 2.86 17.53 0.41
C LEU A 44 2.04 16.53 1.20
N ALA A 45 1.55 15.46 0.56
CA ALA A 45 0.82 14.40 1.24
C ALA A 45 1.67 13.73 2.34
N VAL A 46 2.90 13.36 2.00
CA VAL A 46 3.86 12.75 2.96
C VAL A 46 4.19 13.71 4.10
N ALA A 47 4.45 14.99 3.80
CA ALA A 47 4.73 15.99 4.83
C ALA A 47 3.55 16.17 5.80
N VAL A 48 2.31 16.15 5.29
CA VAL A 48 1.10 16.24 6.14
C VAL A 48 0.90 14.97 6.96
N LEU A 49 1.17 13.79 6.40
CA LEU A 49 1.11 12.53 7.14
C LEU A 49 2.09 12.54 8.32
N ASP A 50 3.35 12.92 8.06
CA ASP A 50 4.39 12.99 9.09
C ASP A 50 4.07 14.04 10.16
N ALA A 51 3.66 15.25 9.76
CA ALA A 51 3.28 16.32 10.70
C ALA A 51 2.07 15.95 11.58
N ARG A 52 1.21 15.04 11.12
CA ARG A 52 0.09 14.51 11.90
C ARG A 52 0.43 13.26 12.70
N GLY A 53 1.67 12.76 12.62
CA GLY A 53 2.08 11.50 13.23
C GLY A 53 1.32 10.28 12.69
N PHE A 54 0.86 10.35 11.44
CA PHE A 54 0.08 9.27 10.83
C PHE A 54 0.96 8.05 10.57
N GLY A 55 0.74 6.99 11.34
CA GLY A 55 1.59 5.80 11.34
C GLY A 55 1.04 4.62 10.55
N SER A 56 1.75 3.49 10.62
CA SER A 56 1.31 2.21 10.05
C SER A 56 -0.04 1.76 10.61
N ASP A 57 -0.26 1.94 11.91
CA ASP A 57 -1.48 1.47 12.59
C ASP A 57 -2.70 2.28 12.15
N ASP A 58 -2.54 3.58 11.93
CA ASP A 58 -3.58 4.43 11.36
C ASP A 58 -3.88 4.02 9.92
N PHE A 59 -2.84 3.76 9.12
CA PHE A 59 -3.02 3.28 7.76
C PHE A 59 -3.82 1.98 7.72
N ALA A 60 -3.44 1.04 8.59
CA ALA A 60 -4.06 -0.27 8.71
C ALA A 60 -5.54 -0.16 9.09
N ARG A 61 -5.86 0.72 10.04
CA ARG A 61 -7.24 0.98 10.48
C ARG A 61 -8.10 1.72 9.47
N SER A 62 -7.52 2.64 8.69
CA SER A 62 -8.23 3.38 7.65
C SER A 62 -8.47 2.55 6.38
N HIS A 63 -7.67 1.51 6.15
CA HIS A 63 -7.73 0.69 4.93
C HIS A 63 -7.70 -0.82 5.20
N PRO A 64 -8.55 -1.37 6.10
CA PRO A 64 -8.44 -2.75 6.55
C PRO A 64 -8.69 -3.78 5.43
N GLY A 65 -9.51 -3.43 4.43
CA GLY A 65 -9.79 -4.28 3.27
C GLY A 65 -8.73 -4.21 2.15
N GLY A 66 -7.75 -3.31 2.25
CA GLY A 66 -6.66 -3.17 1.28
C GLY A 66 -5.55 -4.20 1.49
N ALA A 67 -4.72 -4.43 0.47
CA ALA A 67 -3.59 -5.36 0.58
C ALA A 67 -2.61 -4.96 1.71
N LEU A 68 -2.32 -3.66 1.85
CA LEU A 68 -1.42 -3.16 2.89
C LEU A 68 -2.06 -3.21 4.28
N GLY A 69 -3.35 -2.85 4.41
CA GLY A 69 -4.07 -2.98 5.68
C GLY A 69 -4.16 -4.42 6.16
N ARG A 70 -4.47 -5.37 5.27
CA ARG A 70 -4.38 -6.81 5.58
C ARG A 70 -2.99 -7.20 6.04
N ARG A 71 -1.93 -6.79 5.33
CA ARG A 71 -0.54 -7.09 5.74
C ARG A 71 -0.20 -6.58 7.14
N LEU A 72 -0.74 -5.43 7.54
CA LEU A 72 -0.47 -4.83 8.84
C LEU A 72 -1.36 -5.39 9.97
N LEU A 73 -2.56 -5.86 9.66
CA LEU A 73 -3.53 -6.37 10.65
C LEU A 73 -3.59 -7.89 10.77
N THR A 74 -3.05 -8.64 9.79
CA THR A 74 -3.11 -10.09 9.78
C THR A 74 -1.94 -10.69 10.56
N TYR A 75 -2.27 -11.43 11.62
CA TYR A 75 -1.34 -12.18 12.44
C TYR A 75 -1.27 -13.64 12.00
N VAL A 76 -0.22 -14.37 12.40
CA VAL A 76 -0.09 -15.81 12.15
C VAL A 76 -1.32 -16.57 12.62
N ARG A 77 -1.85 -16.23 13.80
CA ARG A 77 -3.07 -16.84 14.36
C ARG A 77 -4.32 -16.68 13.49
N ASP A 78 -4.37 -15.66 12.64
CA ASP A 78 -5.52 -15.38 11.78
C ASP A 78 -5.48 -16.24 10.49
N VAL A 79 -4.34 -16.89 10.20
CA VAL A 79 -4.11 -17.67 8.97
C VAL A 79 -3.72 -19.12 9.27
N MET A 80 -3.09 -19.38 10.41
CA MET A 80 -2.64 -20.72 10.78
C MET A 80 -3.83 -21.64 11.05
N ARG A 81 -3.74 -22.87 10.55
CA ARG A 81 -4.67 -23.94 10.93
C ARG A 81 -4.46 -24.27 12.41
N SER A 82 -5.56 -24.49 13.13
CA SER A 82 -5.57 -24.72 14.57
C SER A 82 -6.48 -25.88 14.94
N GLY A 83 -6.21 -26.54 16.07
CA GLY A 83 -7.03 -27.65 16.57
C GLY A 83 -7.19 -28.76 15.54
N ASP A 84 -8.43 -29.18 15.31
CA ASP A 84 -8.76 -30.27 14.40
C ASP A 84 -8.41 -29.98 12.94
N ASP A 85 -8.15 -28.73 12.54
CA ASP A 85 -7.73 -28.42 11.18
C ASP A 85 -6.25 -28.73 10.93
N VAL A 86 -5.47 -28.99 11.98
CA VAL A 86 -4.07 -29.42 11.86
C VAL A 86 -4.04 -30.93 11.55
N PRO A 87 -3.45 -31.37 10.43
CA PRO A 87 -3.30 -32.81 10.17
C PRO A 87 -2.29 -33.41 11.14
N SER A 88 -2.77 -34.27 12.03
CA SER A 88 -1.96 -35.02 12.97
C SER A 88 -2.31 -36.51 12.90
N VAL A 89 -1.30 -37.37 13.04
CA VAL A 89 -1.44 -38.82 13.17
C VAL A 89 -0.70 -39.32 14.41
N GLY A 90 -1.11 -40.48 14.93
CA GLY A 90 -0.39 -41.15 16.02
C GLY A 90 0.96 -41.73 15.57
N LEU A 91 1.81 -42.09 16.52
CA LEU A 91 3.16 -42.62 16.25
C LEU A 91 3.15 -43.95 15.48
N ASP A 92 2.09 -44.74 15.65
CA ASP A 92 1.94 -46.05 15.00
C ASP A 92 1.18 -45.99 13.66
N ALA A 93 0.87 -44.78 13.17
CA ALA A 93 0.10 -44.61 11.94
C ALA A 93 0.91 -45.04 10.71
N THR A 94 0.22 -45.63 9.73
CA THR A 94 0.85 -46.00 8.47
C THR A 94 1.05 -44.77 7.57
N LEU A 95 1.90 -44.90 6.55
CA LEU A 95 2.04 -43.88 5.52
C LEU A 95 0.69 -43.59 4.81
N SER A 96 -0.14 -44.61 4.63
CA SER A 96 -1.46 -44.45 4.03
C SER A 96 -2.37 -43.57 4.88
N ASP A 97 -2.34 -43.75 6.20
CA ASP A 97 -3.11 -42.94 7.15
C ASP A 97 -2.66 -41.47 7.12
N ALA A 98 -1.34 -41.22 7.07
CA ALA A 98 -0.79 -39.87 6.97
C ALA A 98 -1.22 -39.16 5.68
N LEU A 99 -1.16 -39.85 4.53
CA LEU A 99 -1.60 -39.32 3.24
C LEU A 99 -3.10 -39.01 3.23
N PHE A 100 -3.91 -39.88 3.83
CA PHE A 100 -5.35 -39.65 3.97
C PHE A 100 -5.64 -38.43 4.86
N GLN A 101 -4.94 -38.28 5.99
CA GLN A 101 -5.10 -37.12 6.88
C GLN A 101 -4.74 -35.80 6.21
N ILE A 102 -3.60 -35.72 5.52
CA ILE A 102 -3.18 -34.51 4.77
C ILE A 102 -4.23 -34.14 3.72
N THR A 103 -4.78 -35.14 3.02
CA THR A 103 -5.81 -34.95 2.00
C THR A 103 -7.14 -34.48 2.62
N ALA A 104 -7.56 -35.10 3.72
CA ALA A 104 -8.79 -34.77 4.44
C ALA A 104 -8.76 -33.34 5.00
N LYS A 105 -7.61 -32.88 5.51
CA LYS A 105 -7.41 -31.51 6.00
C LYS A 105 -7.10 -30.49 4.88
N ARG A 106 -7.25 -30.90 3.61
CA ARG A 106 -7.09 -30.05 2.41
C ARG A 106 -5.73 -29.33 2.39
N LEU A 107 -4.70 -29.98 2.89
CA LEU A 107 -3.33 -29.46 2.87
C LEU A 107 -2.69 -29.82 1.52
N ARG A 108 -3.19 -29.20 0.46
CA ARG A 108 -2.63 -29.31 -0.90
C ARG A 108 -1.63 -28.18 -1.11
N MET A 109 -0.56 -28.43 -1.87
CA MET A 109 0.29 -27.35 -2.36
C MET A 109 -0.49 -26.55 -3.42
N THR A 110 -0.52 -25.23 -3.25
CA THR A 110 -0.93 -24.23 -4.26
C THR A 110 0.31 -23.55 -4.79
#